data_AF-K9RYZ0-F1
#
_entry.id   AF-K9RYZ0-F1
#
_cell.length_a   1.000
_cell.length_b   1.000
_cell.length_c   1.000
_cell.angle_alpha   90.00
_cell.angle_beta   90.00
_cell.angle_gamma   90.00
#
_symmetry.space_group_name_H-M   'P 1'
#
loop_
_entity.id
_entity.type
_entity.pdbx_description
1 polymer ?
#
loop_
_entity_poly.entity_id
_entity_poly.type
_entity_poly.pdbx_seq_one_letter_code
_entity_poly.pdbx_strand_id
1 'polypeptide(L)'
;MIPTTSPADLPLLQQLRELEELLIMEGVKIPLTGRKIIAEEEILHHLEEIEKKIPETVLTAERILAKRDEIISQAQNFSQDIVQKAKQKAAEIADELRIVQQAEMEAQKIRENVQREVEALRQRTVDDLNRMRQQAEQEIYQLRHRAEADAQQTQTDADAYAYKVLGDMENQFLEMLRVVRNGRQHLQHQAPRHKH
;
A
#
# COMPACT_ATOMS: atom_id res chain seq x y z
N MET A 1 43.77 12.36 -20.92
CA MET A 1 44.62 13.04 -21.92
C MET A 1 45.59 12.00 -22.46
N ILE A 2 45.44 11.62 -23.73
CA ILE A 2 46.42 10.75 -24.39
C ILE A 2 47.59 11.67 -24.74
N PRO A 3 48.84 11.39 -24.33
CA PRO A 3 49.97 12.18 -24.79
C PRO A 3 50.06 12.01 -26.30
N THR A 4 49.69 13.05 -27.04
CA THR A 4 49.96 13.14 -28.47
C THR A 4 51.44 13.49 -28.59
N THR A 5 52.29 12.46 -28.62
CA THR A 5 53.68 12.63 -29.05
C THR A 5 53.62 13.23 -30.45
N SER A 6 54.09 14.46 -30.60
CA SER A 6 54.10 15.11 -31.92
C SER A 6 55.03 14.29 -32.81
N PRO A 7 54.73 14.08 -34.11
CA PRO A 7 55.68 13.44 -35.02
C PRO A 7 57.04 14.16 -35.05
N ALA A 8 57.08 15.42 -34.59
CA ALA A 8 58.32 16.16 -34.41
C ALA A 8 59.27 15.58 -33.34
N ASP A 9 58.77 14.83 -32.35
CA ASP A 9 59.52 14.34 -31.17
C ASP A 9 60.08 12.92 -31.35
N LEU A 10 59.93 12.32 -32.54
CA LEU A 10 60.41 10.97 -32.82
C LEU A 10 61.94 10.98 -33.05
N PRO A 11 62.73 10.24 -32.26
CA PRO A 11 64.20 10.23 -32.35
C PRO A 11 64.73 9.88 -33.73
N LEU A 12 64.04 8.98 -34.44
CA LEU A 12 64.36 8.56 -35.81
C LEU A 12 64.14 9.69 -36.83
N LEU A 13 63.02 10.43 -36.72
CA LEU A 13 62.73 11.58 -37.58
C LEU A 13 63.65 12.77 -37.30
N GLN A 14 64.15 12.88 -36.07
CA GLN A 14 65.17 13.87 -35.74
C GLN A 14 66.50 13.55 -36.41
N GLN A 15 66.96 12.28 -36.34
CA GLN A 15 68.19 11.85 -37.03
C GLN A 15 68.10 11.94 -38.55
N LEU A 16 66.94 11.59 -39.13
CA LEU A 16 66.72 11.77 -40.57
C LEU A 16 66.79 13.23 -41.00
N ARG A 17 66.31 14.16 -40.16
CA ARG A 17 66.42 15.61 -40.41
C ARG A 17 67.84 16.13 -40.23
N GLU A 18 68.57 15.64 -39.23
CA GLU A 18 69.99 15.97 -39.04
C GLU A 18 70.83 15.49 -40.25
N LEU A 19 70.55 14.29 -40.77
CA LEU A 19 71.16 13.81 -42.02
C LEU A 19 70.74 14.66 -43.22
N GLU A 20 69.46 15.02 -43.36
CA GLU A 20 68.98 15.90 -44.42
C GLU A 20 69.67 17.28 -44.38
N GLU A 21 69.85 17.86 -43.18
CA GLU A 21 70.51 19.14 -42.97
C GLU A 21 72.01 19.07 -43.35
N LEU A 22 72.73 18.01 -42.97
CA LEU A 22 74.10 17.73 -43.42
C LEU A 22 74.18 17.71 -44.96
N LEU A 23 73.28 16.95 -45.60
CA LEU A 23 73.21 16.83 -47.06
C LEU A 23 72.88 18.16 -47.74
N ILE A 24 72.08 19.04 -47.14
CA ILE A 24 71.63 20.31 -47.72
C ILE A 24 72.58 21.48 -47.41
N MET A 25 73.14 21.57 -46.21
CA MET A 25 73.89 22.74 -45.71
C MET A 25 75.42 22.58 -45.71
N GLU A 26 75.97 21.40 -45.39
CA GLU A 26 77.42 21.32 -45.02
C GLU A 26 78.38 20.87 -46.14
N GLY A 27 77.95 20.05 -47.10
CA GLY A 27 78.84 19.64 -48.21
C GLY A 27 79.25 20.75 -49.20
N VAL A 28 80.36 20.55 -49.90
CA VAL A 28 80.88 21.50 -50.91
C VAL A 28 80.11 21.36 -52.23
N LYS A 29 79.43 22.42 -52.65
CA LYS A 29 78.70 22.45 -53.92
C LYS A 29 79.66 22.63 -55.10
N ILE A 30 79.64 21.71 -56.05
CA ILE A 30 80.47 21.80 -57.26
C ILE A 30 79.75 22.73 -58.28
N PRO A 31 80.38 23.81 -58.76
CA PRO A 31 79.78 24.72 -59.74
C PRO A 31 79.41 23.99 -61.05
N LEU A 32 78.33 24.40 -61.70
CA LEU A 32 77.87 23.92 -63.03
C LEU A 32 77.49 22.43 -63.14
N THR A 33 77.64 21.62 -62.09
CA THR A 33 77.35 20.16 -62.15
C THR A 33 76.13 19.73 -61.33
N GLY A 34 75.60 20.61 -60.48
CA GLY A 34 74.49 20.30 -59.56
C GLY A 34 74.83 19.27 -58.48
N ARG A 35 76.11 18.86 -58.36
CA ARG A 35 76.58 17.84 -57.41
C ARG A 35 77.15 18.47 -56.14
N LYS A 36 77.10 17.72 -55.04
CA LYS A 36 77.62 18.13 -53.74
C LYS A 36 78.60 17.06 -53.24
N ILE A 37 79.77 17.49 -52.77
CA ILE A 37 80.77 16.62 -52.15
C ILE A 37 80.51 16.66 -50.65
N ILE A 38 80.33 15.49 -50.06
CA ILE A 38 80.08 15.33 -48.64
C ILE A 38 81.10 14.30 -48.14
N ALA A 39 81.54 14.45 -46.89
CA ALA A 39 82.44 13.49 -46.27
C ALA A 39 81.72 12.13 -46.11
N GLU A 40 82.34 11.08 -46.65
CA GLU A 40 81.82 9.72 -46.58
C GLU A 40 81.65 9.26 -45.12
N GLU A 41 82.60 9.63 -44.25
CA GLU A 41 82.62 9.31 -42.82
C GLU A 41 81.45 9.94 -42.05
N GLU A 42 81.06 11.18 -42.37
CA GLU A 42 79.92 11.86 -41.75
C GLU A 42 78.59 11.21 -42.16
N ILE A 43 78.43 10.90 -43.46
CA ILE A 43 77.23 10.21 -43.95
C ILE A 43 77.10 8.82 -43.31
N LEU A 44 78.18 8.05 -43.27
CA LEU A 44 78.19 6.73 -42.64
C LEU A 44 77.82 6.80 -41.17
N HIS A 45 78.37 7.77 -40.43
CA HIS A 45 78.05 7.98 -39.02
C HIS A 45 76.55 8.21 -38.79
N HIS A 46 75.92 9.11 -39.56
CA HIS A 46 74.49 9.37 -39.45
C HIS A 46 73.63 8.19 -39.90
N LEU A 47 74.05 7.44 -40.93
CA LEU A 47 73.34 6.25 -41.40
C LEU A 47 73.35 5.14 -40.32
N GLU A 48 74.48 4.94 -39.65
CA GLU A 48 74.63 3.99 -38.53
C GLU A 48 73.76 4.39 -37.33
N GLU A 49 73.69 5.68 -36.99
CA GLU A 49 72.83 6.16 -35.90
C GLU A 49 71.34 6.00 -36.21
N ILE A 50 70.94 6.20 -37.47
CA ILE A 50 69.59 5.91 -37.95
C ILE A 50 69.30 4.40 -37.86
N GLU A 51 70.23 3.55 -38.31
CA GLU A 51 70.09 2.10 -38.26
C GLU A 51 69.92 1.59 -36.82
N LYS A 52 70.66 2.16 -35.85
CA LYS A 52 70.52 1.83 -34.43
C LYS A 52 69.18 2.26 -33.83
N LYS A 53 68.61 3.40 -34.25
CA LYS A 53 67.35 3.94 -33.71
C LYS A 53 66.09 3.34 -34.32
N ILE A 54 66.15 2.73 -35.50
CA ILE A 54 64.99 2.09 -36.15
C ILE A 54 64.42 0.94 -35.30
N PRO A 55 65.21 -0.08 -34.87
CA PRO A 55 64.69 -1.21 -34.07
C PRO A 55 64.03 -0.76 -32.77
N GLU A 56 64.63 0.19 -32.05
CA GLU A 56 64.10 0.75 -30.81
C GLU A 56 62.73 1.44 -31.03
N THR A 57 62.62 2.22 -32.11
CA THR A 57 61.39 2.92 -32.48
C THR A 57 60.27 1.93 -32.84
N VAL A 58 60.58 0.87 -33.59
CA VAL A 58 59.63 -0.19 -33.95
C VAL A 58 59.15 -0.95 -32.72
N LEU A 59 60.05 -1.38 -31.84
CA LEU A 59 59.71 -2.05 -30.57
C LEU A 59 58.82 -1.17 -29.68
N THR A 60 59.10 0.13 -29.65
CA THR A 60 58.28 1.09 -28.91
C THR A 60 56.87 1.20 -29.50
N ALA A 61 56.75 1.26 -30.83
CA ALA A 61 55.46 1.29 -31.52
C ALA A 61 54.64 0.01 -31.27
N GLU A 62 55.26 -1.16 -31.35
CA GLU A 62 54.61 -2.45 -31.04
C GLU A 62 54.11 -2.50 -29.61
N ARG A 63 54.90 -2.03 -28.63
CA ARG A 63 54.49 -1.94 -27.23
C ARG A 63 53.28 -1.02 -27.03
N ILE A 64 53.24 0.12 -27.74
CA ILE A 64 52.11 1.06 -27.69
C ILE A 64 50.86 0.40 -28.28
N LEU A 65 50.98 -0.30 -29.41
CA LEU A 65 49.86 -1.02 -30.03
C LEU A 65 49.33 -2.13 -29.10
N ALA A 66 50.22 -2.95 -28.54
CA ALA A 66 49.85 -3.98 -27.57
C ALA A 66 49.13 -3.38 -26.35
N LYS A 67 49.63 -2.24 -25.83
CA LYS A 67 48.98 -1.57 -24.70
C LYS A 67 47.61 -0.98 -25.06
N ARG A 68 47.47 -0.44 -26.26
CA ARG A 68 46.18 0.04 -26.79
C ARG A 68 45.18 -1.11 -26.86
N ASP A 69 45.57 -2.24 -27.41
CA ASP A 69 44.69 -3.41 -27.56
C ASP A 69 44.28 -3.97 -26.20
N GLU A 70 45.20 -4.01 -25.23
CA GLU A 70 44.90 -4.35 -23.83
C GLU A 70 43.85 -3.40 -23.23
N ILE A 71 44.03 -2.08 -23.39
CA ILE A 71 43.08 -1.07 -22.88
C ILE A 71 41.70 -1.24 -23.54
N ILE A 72 41.65 -1.46 -24.85
CA ILE A 72 40.39 -1.66 -25.57
C ILE A 72 39.69 -2.92 -25.05
N SER A 73 40.42 -4.02 -24.88
CA SER A 73 39.88 -5.27 -24.34
C SER A 73 39.34 -5.09 -22.91
N GLN A 74 40.10 -4.42 -22.03
CA GLN A 74 39.66 -4.10 -20.68
C GLN A 74 38.40 -3.23 -20.67
N ALA A 75 38.36 -2.19 -21.51
CA ALA A 75 37.20 -1.31 -21.63
C ALA A 75 35.95 -2.05 -22.16
N GLN A 76 36.12 -2.97 -23.10
CA GLN A 76 35.04 -3.82 -23.61
C GLN A 76 34.50 -4.74 -22.53
N ASN A 77 35.37 -5.45 -21.80
CA ASN A 77 34.96 -6.34 -20.70
C ASN A 77 34.24 -5.56 -19.59
N PHE A 78 34.76 -4.41 -19.21
CA PHE A 78 34.14 -3.54 -18.20
C PHE A 78 32.77 -3.02 -18.66
N SER A 79 32.64 -2.62 -19.93
CA SER A 79 31.37 -2.18 -20.50
C SER A 79 30.34 -3.32 -20.50
N GLN A 80 30.76 -4.53 -20.86
CA GLN A 80 29.88 -5.70 -20.83
C GLN A 80 29.42 -6.02 -19.41
N ASP A 81 30.32 -5.96 -18.43
CA ASP A 81 29.98 -6.15 -17.01
C ASP A 81 28.97 -5.12 -16.51
N ILE A 82 29.16 -3.83 -16.84
CA ILE A 82 28.19 -2.78 -16.49
C ILE A 82 26.82 -3.06 -17.09
N VAL A 83 26.76 -3.41 -18.38
CA VAL A 83 25.50 -3.69 -19.07
C VAL A 83 24.80 -4.90 -18.44
N GLN A 84 25.54 -5.95 -18.09
CA GLN A 84 24.97 -7.13 -17.43
C GLN A 84 24.41 -6.79 -16.05
N LYS A 85 25.18 -6.07 -15.22
CA LYS A 85 24.72 -5.62 -13.89
C LYS A 85 23.49 -4.72 -13.98
N ALA A 86 23.46 -3.79 -14.94
CA ALA A 86 22.31 -2.93 -15.17
C ALA A 86 21.07 -3.72 -15.58
N LYS A 87 21.20 -4.72 -16.46
CA LYS A 87 20.10 -5.61 -16.86
C LYS A 87 19.59 -6.44 -15.69
N GLN A 88 20.48 -7.01 -14.89
CA GLN A 88 20.10 -7.77 -13.71
C GLN A 88 19.34 -6.88 -12.71
N LYS A 89 19.83 -5.66 -12.46
CA LYS A 89 19.15 -4.73 -11.56
C LYS A 89 17.78 -4.29 -12.08
N ALA A 90 17.66 -4.06 -13.39
CA ALA A 90 16.39 -3.75 -14.02
C ALA A 90 15.38 -4.90 -13.89
N ALA A 91 15.83 -6.15 -14.03
CA ALA A 91 14.99 -7.33 -13.83
C ALA A 91 14.50 -7.44 -12.38
N GLU A 92 15.39 -7.26 -11.39
CA GLU A 92 15.02 -7.24 -9.97
C GLU A 92 13.95 -6.17 -9.67
N ILE A 93 14.14 -4.95 -10.16
CA ILE A 93 13.18 -3.85 -9.96
C ILE A 93 11.83 -4.17 -10.61
N ALA A 94 11.83 -4.75 -11.81
CA ALA A 94 10.60 -5.14 -12.50
C ALA A 94 9.83 -6.21 -11.72
N ASP A 95 10.53 -7.19 -11.13
CA ASP A 95 9.93 -8.21 -10.29
C ASP A 95 9.35 -7.61 -9.00
N GLU A 96 10.09 -6.72 -8.33
CA GLU A 96 9.59 -5.99 -7.15
C GLU A 96 8.34 -5.18 -7.48
N LEU A 97 8.35 -4.43 -8.59
CA LEU A 97 7.21 -3.63 -9.03
C LEU A 97 5.99 -4.50 -9.32
N ARG A 98 6.18 -5.67 -9.93
CA ARG A 98 5.11 -6.64 -10.18
C ARG A 98 4.48 -7.14 -8.89
N ILE A 99 5.28 -7.42 -7.86
CA ILE A 99 4.77 -7.83 -6.54
C ILE A 99 3.96 -6.70 -5.91
N VAL A 100 4.46 -5.46 -5.94
CA VAL A 100 3.75 -4.30 -5.40
C VAL A 100 2.41 -4.08 -6.11
N GLN A 101 2.39 -4.09 -7.44
CA GLN A 101 1.16 -3.94 -8.23
C GLN A 101 0.14 -5.04 -7.93
N GLN A 102 0.60 -6.29 -7.79
CA GLN A 102 -0.28 -7.40 -7.43
C GLN A 102 -0.87 -7.20 -6.03
N ALA A 103 -0.04 -6.82 -5.04
CA ALA A 103 -0.48 -6.55 -3.68
C ALA A 103 -1.47 -5.37 -3.62
N GLU A 104 -1.26 -4.31 -4.41
CA GLU A 104 -2.19 -3.18 -4.51
C GLU A 104 -3.54 -3.60 -5.10
N MET A 105 -3.54 -4.43 -6.15
CA MET A 105 -4.76 -4.95 -6.76
C MET A 105 -5.54 -5.83 -5.78
N GLU A 106 -4.85 -6.70 -5.04
CA GLU A 106 -5.46 -7.54 -4.02
C GLU A 106 -6.01 -6.71 -2.85
N ALA A 107 -5.26 -5.74 -2.37
CA ALA A 107 -5.71 -4.82 -1.33
C ALA A 107 -6.95 -4.04 -1.77
N GLN A 108 -7.00 -3.58 -3.02
CA GLN A 108 -8.16 -2.90 -3.57
C GLN A 108 -9.38 -3.82 -3.61
N LYS A 109 -9.21 -5.06 -4.07
CA LYS A 109 -10.28 -6.07 -4.07
C LYS A 109 -10.79 -6.38 -2.67
N ILE A 110 -9.90 -6.48 -1.68
CA ILE A 110 -10.27 -6.69 -0.28
C ILE A 110 -11.09 -5.50 0.22
N ARG A 111 -10.64 -4.26 -0.04
CA ARG A 111 -11.38 -3.04 0.36
C ARG A 111 -12.79 -3.02 -0.23
N GLU A 112 -12.93 -3.34 -1.51
CA GLU A 112 -14.23 -3.39 -2.19
C GLU A 112 -15.15 -4.49 -1.63
N ASN A 113 -14.59 -5.66 -1.32
CA ASN A 113 -15.33 -6.74 -0.68
C ASN A 113 -15.81 -6.33 0.72
N VAL A 114 -14.92 -5.81 1.56
CA VAL A 114 -15.25 -5.34 2.91
C VAL A 114 -16.31 -4.25 2.87
N GLN A 115 -16.18 -3.28 1.95
CA GLN A 115 -17.18 -2.22 1.82
C GLN A 115 -18.57 -2.78 1.47
N ARG A 116 -18.64 -3.74 0.55
CA ARG A 116 -19.90 -4.41 0.19
C ARG A 116 -20.48 -5.22 1.35
N GLU A 117 -19.64 -5.94 2.07
CA GLU A 117 -20.06 -6.74 3.24
C GLU A 117 -20.57 -5.86 4.38
N VAL A 118 -19.88 -4.76 4.68
CA VAL A 118 -20.29 -3.78 5.69
C VAL A 118 -21.63 -3.16 5.32
N GLU A 119 -21.83 -2.77 4.06
CA GLU A 119 -23.10 -2.19 3.62
C GLU A 119 -24.24 -3.22 3.68
N ALA A 120 -23.99 -4.45 3.24
CA ALA A 120 -24.97 -5.53 3.34
C ALA A 120 -25.32 -5.86 4.79
N LEU A 121 -24.33 -5.89 5.68
CA LEU A 121 -24.55 -6.11 7.12
C LEU A 121 -25.33 -4.96 7.74
N ARG A 122 -24.98 -3.71 7.42
CA ARG A 122 -25.70 -2.52 7.89
C ARG A 122 -27.16 -2.57 7.47
N GLN A 123 -27.45 -2.88 6.20
CA GLN A 123 -28.82 -2.98 5.71
C GLN A 123 -29.60 -4.07 6.45
N ARG A 124 -29.01 -5.26 6.62
CA ARG A 124 -29.63 -6.36 7.39
C ARG A 124 -29.94 -5.95 8.82
N THR A 125 -28.98 -5.31 9.51
CA THR A 125 -29.18 -4.85 10.88
C THR A 125 -30.31 -3.82 10.97
N VAL A 126 -30.41 -2.90 10.01
CA VAL A 126 -31.53 -1.93 9.95
C VAL A 126 -32.86 -2.64 9.74
N ASP A 127 -32.92 -3.59 8.80
CA ASP A 127 -34.13 -4.36 8.52
C ASP A 127 -34.58 -5.18 9.74
N ASP A 128 -33.63 -5.83 10.42
CA ASP A 128 -33.90 -6.63 11.62
C ASP A 128 -34.34 -5.76 12.80
N LEU A 129 -33.70 -4.60 13.02
CA LEU A 129 -34.13 -3.62 14.02
C LEU A 129 -35.56 -3.13 13.75
N ASN A 130 -35.90 -2.84 12.49
CA ASN A 130 -37.24 -2.43 12.12
C ASN A 130 -38.27 -3.54 12.38
N ARG A 131 -37.94 -4.79 12.05
CA ARG A 131 -38.80 -5.96 12.33
C ARG A 131 -39.02 -6.15 13.83
N MET A 132 -37.95 -6.11 14.63
CA MET A 132 -38.06 -6.22 16.09
C MET A 132 -38.91 -5.08 16.66
N ARG A 133 -38.74 -3.85 16.16
CA ARG A 133 -39.53 -2.70 16.60
C ARG A 133 -41.02 -2.89 16.29
N GLN A 134 -41.35 -3.34 15.08
CA GLN A 134 -42.75 -3.62 14.70
C GLN A 134 -43.37 -4.72 15.54
N GLN A 135 -42.62 -5.79 15.84
CA GLN A 135 -43.09 -6.87 16.71
C GLN A 135 -43.34 -6.37 18.12
N ALA A 136 -42.41 -5.61 18.70
CA ALA A 136 -42.58 -5.01 20.03
C ALA A 136 -43.80 -4.06 20.08
N GLU A 137 -43.99 -3.23 19.06
CA GLU A 137 -45.17 -2.35 18.96
C GLU A 137 -46.48 -3.15 18.94
N GLN A 138 -46.53 -4.26 18.20
CA GLN A 138 -47.69 -5.16 18.15
C GLN A 138 -47.94 -5.86 19.49
N GLU A 139 -46.90 -6.36 20.14
CA GLU A 139 -47.00 -7.00 21.45
C GLU A 139 -47.50 -6.02 22.52
N ILE A 140 -46.97 -4.79 22.53
CA ILE A 140 -47.43 -3.72 23.43
C ILE A 140 -48.91 -3.41 23.17
N TYR A 141 -49.32 -3.32 21.90
CA TYR A 141 -50.72 -3.08 21.55
C TYR A 141 -51.64 -4.18 22.10
N GLN A 142 -51.26 -5.45 21.88
CA GLN A 142 -52.03 -6.60 22.37
C GLN A 142 -52.05 -6.69 23.91
N LEU A 143 -50.94 -6.35 24.57
CA LEU A 143 -50.86 -6.32 26.03
C LEU A 143 -51.78 -5.24 26.60
N ARG A 144 -51.75 -4.04 26.02
CA ARG A 144 -52.62 -2.94 26.43
C ARG A 144 -54.09 -3.29 26.28
N HIS A 145 -54.49 -3.82 25.12
CA HIS A 145 -55.88 -4.20 24.89
C HIS A 145 -56.35 -5.30 25.85
N ARG A 146 -55.49 -6.29 26.16
CA ARG A 146 -55.81 -7.32 27.16
C ARG A 146 -55.95 -6.72 28.56
N ALA A 147 -55.01 -5.87 28.98
CA ALA A 147 -55.07 -5.22 30.29
C ALA A 147 -56.32 -4.34 30.44
N GLU A 148 -56.73 -3.63 29.39
CA GLU A 148 -57.96 -2.83 29.37
C GLU A 148 -59.21 -3.72 29.50
N ALA A 149 -59.28 -4.84 28.77
CA ALA A 149 -60.39 -5.80 28.88
C ALA A 149 -60.45 -6.45 30.27
N ASP A 150 -59.32 -6.89 30.80
CA ASP A 150 -59.23 -7.51 32.13
C ASP A 150 -59.63 -6.53 33.24
N ALA A 151 -59.24 -5.26 33.11
CA ALA A 151 -59.64 -4.21 34.05
C ALA A 151 -61.16 -3.96 34.02
N GLN A 152 -61.76 -3.89 32.82
CA GLN A 152 -63.21 -3.74 32.67
C GLN A 152 -63.98 -4.93 33.24
N GLN A 153 -63.49 -6.14 32.99
CA GLN A 153 -64.07 -7.37 33.54
C GLN A 153 -63.99 -7.37 35.06
N THR A 154 -62.82 -7.05 35.63
CA THR A 154 -62.60 -6.98 37.07
C THR A 154 -63.52 -5.95 37.73
N GLN A 155 -63.70 -4.77 37.10
CA GLN A 155 -64.63 -3.75 37.58
C GLN A 155 -66.07 -4.26 37.59
N THR A 156 -66.50 -4.90 36.50
CA THR A 156 -67.86 -5.45 36.37
C THR A 156 -68.12 -6.55 37.41
N ASP A 157 -67.14 -7.45 37.62
CA ASP A 157 -67.23 -8.52 38.61
C ASP A 157 -67.26 -7.97 40.04
N ALA A 158 -66.47 -6.93 40.34
CA ALA A 158 -66.48 -6.25 41.62
C ALA A 158 -67.82 -5.55 41.89
N ASP A 159 -68.38 -4.86 40.89
CA ASP A 159 -69.70 -4.22 41.00
C ASP A 159 -70.82 -5.24 41.22
N ALA A 160 -70.81 -6.34 40.46
CA ALA A 160 -71.76 -7.44 40.62
C ALA A 160 -71.66 -8.10 42.01
N TYR A 161 -70.43 -8.31 42.49
CA TYR A 161 -70.19 -8.83 43.84
C TYR A 161 -70.69 -7.86 44.92
N ALA A 162 -70.40 -6.57 44.79
CA ALA A 162 -70.86 -5.55 45.73
C ALA A 162 -72.40 -5.51 45.80
N TYR A 163 -73.08 -5.56 44.64
CA TYR A 163 -74.54 -5.62 44.58
C TYR A 163 -75.10 -6.86 45.30
N LYS A 164 -74.50 -8.03 45.07
CA LYS A 164 -74.90 -9.28 45.73
C LYS A 164 -74.74 -9.20 47.25
N VAL A 165 -73.57 -8.76 47.74
CA VAL A 165 -73.31 -8.66 49.18
C VAL A 165 -74.25 -7.66 49.85
N LEU A 166 -74.50 -6.50 49.22
CA LEU A 166 -75.45 -5.52 49.73
C LEU A 166 -76.89 -6.07 49.78
N GLY A 167 -77.31 -6.79 48.75
CA GLY A 167 -78.62 -7.45 48.74
C GLY A 167 -78.75 -8.54 49.83
N ASP A 168 -77.70 -9.32 50.05
CA ASP A 168 -77.66 -10.33 51.12
C ASP A 168 -77.77 -9.66 52.51
N MET A 169 -77.06 -8.54 52.73
CA MET A 169 -77.17 -7.76 53.97
C MET A 169 -78.55 -7.14 54.16
N GLU A 170 -79.16 -6.60 53.10
CA GLU A 170 -80.53 -6.05 53.16
C GLU A 170 -81.53 -7.13 53.61
N ASN A 171 -81.46 -8.33 53.00
CA ASN A 171 -82.32 -9.45 53.37
C ASN A 171 -82.13 -9.88 54.83
N GLN A 172 -80.87 -9.93 55.31
CA GLN A 172 -80.58 -10.23 56.71
C GLN A 172 -81.16 -9.19 57.66
N PHE A 173 -81.06 -7.90 57.34
CA PHE A 173 -81.65 -6.84 58.15
C PHE A 173 -83.18 -6.90 58.17
N LEU A 174 -83.82 -7.21 57.04
CA LEU A 174 -85.27 -7.39 56.96
C LEU A 174 -85.74 -8.55 57.85
N GLU A 175 -85.03 -9.68 57.83
CA GLU A 175 -85.34 -10.83 58.70
C GLU A 175 -85.15 -10.49 60.18
N MET A 176 -84.06 -9.81 60.54
CA MET A 176 -83.85 -9.37 61.93
C MET A 176 -84.95 -8.41 62.39
N LEU A 177 -85.36 -7.44 61.55
CA LEU A 177 -86.46 -6.53 61.84
C LEU A 177 -87.80 -7.28 62.00
N ARG A 178 -88.03 -8.33 61.21
CA ARG A 178 -89.20 -9.20 61.34
C ARG A 178 -89.22 -9.91 62.69
N VAL A 179 -88.09 -10.49 63.11
CA VAL A 179 -87.94 -11.12 64.43
C VAL A 179 -88.18 -10.12 65.55
N VAL A 180 -87.62 -8.91 65.47
CA VAL A 180 -87.83 -7.84 66.47
C VAL A 180 -89.30 -7.40 66.52
N ARG A 181 -89.97 -7.21 65.38
CA ARG A 181 -91.41 -6.88 65.34
C ARG A 181 -92.25 -7.97 66.00
N ASN A 182 -91.99 -9.23 65.66
CA ASN A 182 -92.68 -10.38 66.25
C ASN A 182 -92.44 -10.45 67.78
N GLY A 183 -91.20 -10.28 68.23
CA GLY A 183 -90.84 -10.24 69.65
C GLY A 183 -91.52 -9.10 70.42
N ARG A 184 -91.55 -7.90 69.84
CA ARG A 184 -92.27 -6.75 70.42
C ARG A 184 -93.78 -7.01 70.52
N GLN A 185 -94.40 -7.55 69.47
CA GLN A 185 -95.81 -7.94 69.49
C GLN A 185 -96.08 -8.98 70.59
N HIS A 186 -95.19 -9.96 70.78
CA HIS A 186 -95.34 -10.97 71.82
C HIS A 186 -95.31 -10.37 73.24
N LEU A 187 -94.36 -9.47 73.52
CA LEU A 187 -94.30 -8.74 74.79
C LEU A 187 -95.51 -7.82 75.02
N GLN A 188 -96.05 -7.23 73.95
CA GLN A 188 -97.26 -6.39 74.03
C GLN A 188 -98.53 -7.20 74.37
N HIS A 189 -98.59 -8.47 73.94
CA HIS A 189 -99.65 -9.41 74.32
C HIS A 189 -99.44 -10.01 75.71
N GLN A 190 -98.19 -10.04 76.21
CA GLN A 190 -97.84 -10.54 77.55
C GLN A 190 -97.82 -9.46 78.64
N ALA A 191 -97.90 -8.17 78.29
CA ALA A 191 -97.97 -7.10 79.28
C ALA A 191 -99.29 -7.20 80.08
N PRO A 192 -99.24 -7.46 81.41
CA PRO A 192 -100.45 -7.50 82.22
C PRO A 192 -101.10 -6.12 82.23
N ARG A 193 -102.41 -6.09 81.98
CA ARG A 193 -103.24 -4.90 82.22
C ARG A 193 -103.24 -4.60 83.72
N HIS A 194 -102.27 -3.84 84.20
CA HIS A 194 -102.36 -3.24 85.51
C HIS A 194 -103.39 -2.09 85.44
N LYS A 195 -104.53 -2.34 86.08
CA LYS A 195 -105.54 -1.35 86.45
C LYS A 195 -105.04 -0.53 87.65
N HIS A 196 -105.50 0.73 87.67
CA HIS A 196 -105.55 1.72 88.75
C HIS A 196 -104.32 2.61 88.91
#